data_AF-A0A1F3VQ66-F1
#
_entry.id   AF-A0A1F3VQ66-F1
#
_cell.length_a   1.000
_cell.length_b   1.000
_cell.length_c   1.000
_cell.angle_alpha   90.00
_cell.angle_beta   90.00
_cell.angle_gamma   90.00
#
_symmetry.space_group_name_H-M   'P 1'
#
loop_
_entity.id
_entity.type
_entity.pdbx_description
1 polymer ?
#
loop_
_entity_poly.entity_id
_entity_poly.type
_entity_poly.pdbx_seq_one_letter_code
_entity_poly.pdbx_strand_id
1 'polypeptide(L)'
;MKEQKELLQRFMKLFNQPTLQEISNQTGIQITRVFRIMNFAPMKFSEYLIFKNLIDLKICPDNSLAMALDQSLNELSIDTIDDIKQQIERKLQLKKLLTKDDSKEAVYA
;
A
#
# COMPACT_ATOMS: atom_id res chain seq x y z
N MET A 1 -14.01 1.94 10.03
CA MET A 1 -14.12 2.76 8.78
C MET A 1 -12.81 3.39 8.34
N LYS A 2 -11.97 3.96 9.24
CA LYS A 2 -10.69 4.58 8.88
C LYS A 2 -9.75 3.61 8.14
N GLU A 3 -9.53 2.42 8.67
CA GLU A 3 -8.67 1.39 8.07
C GLU A 3 -9.11 0.97 6.66
N GLN A 4 -10.43 0.81 6.43
CA GLN A 4 -10.97 0.52 5.10
C GLN A 4 -10.64 1.65 4.11
N LYS A 5 -10.76 2.92 4.51
CA LYS A 5 -10.45 4.06 3.64
C LYS A 5 -8.96 4.06 3.28
N GLU A 6 -8.09 3.86 4.26
CA GLU A 6 -6.64 3.80 4.06
C GLU A 6 -6.24 2.63 3.15
N LEU A 7 -6.87 1.47 3.32
CA LEU A 7 -6.66 0.29 2.46
C LEU A 7 -7.01 0.60 1.00
N LEU A 8 -8.21 1.14 0.74
CA LEU A 8 -8.66 1.46 -0.61
C LEU A 8 -7.79 2.55 -1.25
N GLN A 9 -7.37 3.57 -0.48
CA GLN A 9 -6.44 4.59 -0.97
C GLN A 9 -5.08 4.00 -1.36
N ARG A 10 -4.55 3.08 -0.54
CA ARG A 10 -3.30 2.38 -0.82
C ARG A 10 -3.42 1.52 -2.07
N PHE A 11 -4.52 0.79 -2.20
CA PHE A 11 -4.83 0.01 -3.40
C PHE A 11 -4.87 0.89 -4.65
N MET A 12 -5.67 1.96 -4.65
CA MET A 12 -5.79 2.85 -5.83
C MET A 12 -4.44 3.45 -6.24
N LYS A 13 -3.57 3.79 -5.28
CA LYS A 13 -2.22 4.28 -5.58
C LYS A 13 -1.30 3.21 -6.18
N LEU A 14 -1.33 1.99 -5.65
CA LEU A 14 -0.47 0.89 -6.10
C LEU A 14 -0.85 0.35 -7.48
N PHE A 15 -2.13 0.47 -7.85
CA PHE A 15 -2.68 -0.04 -9.09
C PHE A 15 -2.97 1.06 -10.12
N ASN A 16 -2.38 2.26 -9.94
CA ASN A 16 -2.48 3.40 -10.89
C ASN A 16 -3.93 3.84 -11.19
N GLN A 17 -4.74 4.01 -10.15
CA GLN A 17 -6.14 4.45 -10.23
C GLN A 17 -7.00 3.58 -11.17
N PRO A 18 -7.13 2.27 -10.89
CA PRO A 18 -7.86 1.36 -11.76
C PRO A 18 -9.35 1.72 -11.84
N THR A 19 -9.96 1.45 -12.99
CA THR A 19 -11.40 1.58 -13.23
C THR A 19 -12.19 0.57 -12.39
N LEU A 20 -13.48 0.85 -12.16
CA LEU A 20 -14.36 -0.08 -11.43
C LEU A 20 -14.42 -1.48 -12.06
N GLN A 21 -14.31 -1.55 -13.40
CA GLN A 21 -14.27 -2.81 -14.13
C GLN A 21 -12.97 -3.57 -13.85
N GLU A 22 -11.82 -2.90 -13.86
CA GLU A 22 -10.54 -3.53 -13.55
C GLU A 22 -10.48 -4.01 -12.10
N ILE A 23 -11.01 -3.23 -11.16
CA ILE A 23 -11.12 -3.65 -9.75
C ILE A 23 -12.01 -4.89 -9.65
N SER A 24 -13.16 -4.90 -10.34
CA SER A 24 -14.06 -6.06 -10.35
C SER A 24 -13.35 -7.30 -10.87
N ASN A 25 -12.61 -7.17 -11.98
CA ASN A 25 -11.88 -8.29 -12.59
C ASN A 25 -10.75 -8.80 -11.67
N GLN A 26 -10.00 -7.91 -11.03
CA GLN A 26 -8.87 -8.27 -10.15
C GLN A 26 -9.34 -8.89 -8.82
N THR A 27 -10.44 -8.39 -8.27
CA THR A 27 -10.94 -8.82 -6.95
C THR A 27 -11.96 -9.95 -7.02
N GLY A 28 -12.56 -10.19 -8.19
CA GLY A 28 -13.72 -11.07 -8.35
C GLY A 28 -15.00 -10.53 -7.70
N ILE A 29 -14.97 -9.31 -7.15
CA ILE A 29 -16.14 -8.66 -6.55
C ILE A 29 -17.00 -8.09 -7.69
N GLN A 30 -18.32 -8.27 -7.60
CA GLN A 30 -19.25 -7.70 -8.58
C GLN A 30 -19.08 -6.18 -8.70
N ILE A 31 -19.09 -5.65 -9.93
CA ILE A 31 -18.85 -4.22 -10.22
C ILE A 31 -19.75 -3.27 -9.41
N THR A 32 -21.03 -3.62 -9.21
CA THR A 32 -21.96 -2.82 -8.40
C THR A 32 -21.59 -2.81 -6.92
N ARG A 33 -21.05 -3.92 -6.41
CA ARG A 33 -20.53 -4.01 -5.04
C ARG A 33 -19.21 -3.23 -4.89
N VAL A 34 -18.32 -3.30 -5.88
CA VAL A 34 -17.11 -2.47 -5.95
C VAL A 34 -17.48 -1.00 -5.92
N PHE A 35 -18.41 -0.55 -6.76
CA PHE A 35 -18.90 0.82 -6.76
C PHE A 35 -19.35 1.27 -5.37
N ARG A 36 -20.13 0.45 -4.66
CA ARG A 36 -20.57 0.76 -3.29
C ARG A 36 -19.41 0.85 -2.30
N ILE A 37 -18.45 -0.08 -2.36
CA ILE A 37 -17.27 -0.10 -1.47
C ILE A 37 -16.41 1.16 -1.68
N MET A 38 -16.18 1.53 -2.94
CA MET A 38 -15.43 2.74 -3.30
C MET A 38 -16.13 4.01 -2.83
N ASN A 39 -17.47 3.99 -2.76
CA ASN A 39 -18.30 5.03 -2.16
C ASN A 39 -18.53 4.83 -0.64
N PHE A 40 -17.58 4.20 0.05
CA PHE A 40 -17.54 4.03 1.51
C PHE A 40 -18.67 3.19 2.13
N ALA A 41 -19.35 2.34 1.36
CA ALA A 41 -20.17 1.30 1.96
C ALA A 41 -19.28 0.35 2.78
N PRO A 42 -19.75 -0.15 3.94
CA PRO A 42 -18.98 -1.10 4.74
C PRO A 42 -18.58 -2.34 3.95
N MET A 43 -17.30 -2.71 4.00
CA MET A 43 -16.79 -3.96 3.45
C MET A 43 -17.12 -5.14 4.36
N LYS A 44 -17.34 -6.31 3.75
CA LYS A 44 -17.26 -7.59 4.44
C LYS A 44 -15.81 -7.91 4.71
N PHE A 45 -15.56 -8.73 5.72
CA PHE A 45 -14.20 -9.17 6.06
C PHE A 45 -13.50 -9.89 4.89
N SER A 46 -14.24 -10.70 4.13
CA SER A 46 -13.70 -11.37 2.93
C SER A 46 -13.25 -10.37 1.85
N GLU A 47 -14.00 -9.29 1.63
CA GLU A 47 -13.65 -8.25 0.65
C GLU A 47 -12.40 -7.50 1.10
N TYR A 48 -12.32 -7.18 2.40
CA TYR A 48 -11.14 -6.56 2.99
C TYR A 48 -9.89 -7.41 2.79
N LEU A 49 -9.97 -8.72 3.04
CA LEU A 49 -8.84 -9.63 2.85
C LEU A 49 -8.39 -9.71 1.40
N ILE A 50 -9.31 -9.69 0.43
CA ILE A 50 -8.96 -9.68 -1.00
C ILE A 50 -8.10 -8.44 -1.33
N PHE A 51 -8.56 -7.24 -0.95
CA PHE A 51 -7.79 -6.02 -1.18
C PHE A 51 -6.44 -6.04 -0.48
N LYS A 52 -6.40 -6.51 0.77
CA LYS A 52 -5.15 -6.61 1.53
C LYS A 52 -4.15 -7.54 0.86
N ASN A 53 -4.58 -8.73 0.47
CA ASN A 53 -3.70 -9.71 -0.18
C ASN A 53 -3.17 -9.19 -1.52
N LEU A 54 -4.00 -8.51 -2.32
CA LEU A 54 -3.55 -7.91 -3.58
C LEU A 54 -2.50 -6.81 -3.36
N ILE A 55 -2.67 -5.99 -2.33
CA ILE A 55 -1.67 -4.98 -1.93
C ILE A 55 -0.37 -5.66 -1.51
N ASP A 56 -0.46 -6.67 -0.66
CA ASP A 56 0.72 -7.35 -0.10
C ASP A 56 1.52 -8.04 -1.22
N LEU A 57 0.84 -8.73 -2.15
CA LEU A 57 1.46 -9.32 -3.35
C LEU A 57 2.09 -8.27 -4.27
N LYS A 58 1.48 -7.09 -4.41
CA LYS A 58 2.03 -6.03 -5.28
C LYS A 58 3.29 -5.38 -4.68
N ILE A 59 3.37 -5.30 -3.35
CA ILE A 59 4.49 -4.66 -2.64
C ILE A 59 5.66 -5.63 -2.46
N CYS A 60 5.37 -6.87 -2.09
CA CYS A 60 6.40 -7.89 -1.89
C CYS A 60 5.96 -9.19 -2.57
N PRO A 61 6.15 -9.30 -3.90
CA PRO A 61 5.73 -10.46 -4.68
C PRO A 61 6.26 -11.78 -4.12
N ASP A 62 7.49 -11.76 -3.60
CA ASP A 62 8.19 -12.96 -3.14
C ASP A 62 8.24 -13.06 -1.60
N ASN A 63 7.57 -12.15 -0.87
CA ASN A 63 7.64 -11.99 0.59
C ASN A 63 9.08 -11.90 1.18
N SER A 64 10.09 -11.78 0.32
CA SER A 64 11.50 -11.95 0.65
C SER A 64 12.02 -10.89 1.62
N LEU A 65 11.53 -9.65 1.49
CA LEU A 65 11.89 -8.57 2.41
C LEU A 65 11.32 -8.78 3.81
N ALA A 66 10.06 -9.24 3.90
CA ALA A 66 9.46 -9.51 5.20
C ALA A 66 10.17 -10.65 5.91
N MET A 67 10.50 -11.73 5.19
CA MET A 67 11.28 -12.85 5.73
C MET A 67 12.69 -12.41 6.15
N ALA A 68 13.37 -11.59 5.34
CA ALA A 68 14.70 -11.08 5.67
C ALA A 68 14.68 -10.20 6.93
N LEU A 69 13.65 -9.36 7.10
CA LEU A 69 13.48 -8.55 8.32
C LEU A 69 13.20 -9.42 9.54
N ASP A 70 12.35 -10.44 9.41
CA ASP A 70 12.00 -11.34 10.51
C ASP A 70 13.21 -12.19 10.95
N GLN A 71 14.00 -12.67 10.00
CA GLN A 71 15.30 -13.33 10.29
C GLN A 71 16.28 -12.35 10.96
N SER A 72 16.36 -11.12 10.45
CA SER A 72 17.24 -10.09 11.01
C SER A 72 16.94 -9.79 12.49
N LEU A 73 15.67 -9.80 12.89
CA LEU A 73 15.27 -9.58 14.29
C LEU A 73 15.73 -10.70 15.23
N ASN A 74 15.90 -11.91 14.71
CA ASN A 74 16.28 -13.09 15.52
C ASN A 74 17.81 -13.30 15.56
N GLU A 75 18.53 -12.88 14.52
CA GLU A 75 19.94 -13.23 14.33
C GLU A 75 20.91 -12.05 14.51
N LEU A 76 20.43 -10.80 14.35
CA LEU A 76 21.30 -9.62 14.40
C LEU A 76 21.30 -8.95 15.77
N SER A 77 22.37 -8.21 16.04
CA SER A 77 22.46 -7.38 17.24
C SER A 77 21.54 -6.17 17.16
N ILE A 78 21.17 -5.64 18.33
CA ILE A 78 20.30 -4.47 18.48
C ILE A 78 20.86 -3.27 17.70
N ASP A 79 22.18 -3.06 17.73
CA ASP A 79 22.82 -1.94 17.03
C ASP A 79 22.69 -2.06 15.50
N THR A 80 22.78 -3.28 14.96
CA THR A 80 22.58 -3.51 13.52
C THR A 80 21.13 -3.32 13.12
N ILE A 81 20.19 -3.74 13.96
CA ILE A 81 18.75 -3.51 13.73
C ILE A 81 18.44 -2.00 13.73
N ASP A 82 19.04 -1.22 14.62
CA ASP A 82 18.84 0.23 14.64
C ASP A 82 19.42 0.92 13.41
N ASP A 83 20.60 0.48 12.92
CA ASP A 83 21.12 1.02 11.65
C ASP A 83 20.19 0.70 10.47
N ILE A 84 19.70 -0.54 10.35
CA ILE A 84 18.72 -0.92 9.30
C ILE A 84 17.49 -0.01 9.37
N LYS A 85 16.95 0.22 10.58
CA LYS A 85 15.83 1.12 10.79
C LYS A 85 16.16 2.54 10.32
N GLN A 86 17.33 3.09 10.70
CA GLN A 86 17.75 4.42 10.27
C GLN A 86 17.87 4.53 8.73
N GLN A 87 18.38 3.50 8.06
CA GLN A 87 18.47 3.48 6.60
C GLN A 87 17.08 3.54 5.95
N ILE A 88 16.10 2.80 6.50
CA ILE A 88 14.71 2.84 6.04
C ILE A 88 14.11 4.23 6.26
N GLU A 89 14.28 4.80 7.45
CA GLU A 89 13.75 6.13 7.79
C GLU A 89 14.31 7.23 6.88
N ARG A 90 15.63 7.20 6.61
CA ARG A 90 16.28 8.14 5.68
C ARG A 90 15.68 8.05 4.27
N LYS A 91 15.50 6.84 3.75
CA LYS A 91 14.87 6.64 2.42
C LYS A 91 13.42 7.14 2.40
N LEU A 92 12.67 6.93 3.48
CA LEU A 92 11.30 7.44 3.60
C LEU A 92 11.25 8.98 3.67
N GLN A 93 12.19 9.61 4.37
CA GLN A 93 12.30 11.08 4.43
C GLN A 93 12.64 11.67 3.06
N LEU A 94 13.60 11.09 2.33
CA LEU A 94 13.95 11.53 0.98
C LEU A 94 12.74 11.51 0.04
N LYS A 95 11.95 10.43 0.08
CA LYS A 95 10.71 10.34 -0.69
C LYS A 95 9.72 11.47 -0.35
N LYS A 96 9.54 11.79 0.94
CA LYS A 96 8.65 12.88 1.37
C LYS A 96 9.09 14.25 0.84
N LEU A 97 10.40 14.49 0.74
CA LEU A 97 10.96 15.72 0.19
C LEU A 97 10.68 15.83 -1.31
N LEU A 98 10.94 14.76 -2.07
CA LEU A 98 10.68 14.71 -3.51
C LEU A 98 9.20 14.95 -3.85
N THR A 99 8.27 14.36 -3.08
CA THR A 99 6.82 14.54 -3.31
C THR A 99 6.29 15.95 -2.95
N LYS A 100 7.07 16.80 -2.28
CA LYS A 100 6.65 18.17 -1.96
C LYS A 100 6.93 19.16 -3.09
N ASP A 101 7.89 18.88 -3.97
CA ASP A 101 8.26 19.77 -5.09
C ASP A 101 7.31 19.68 -6.29
N ASP A 102 6.66 18.54 -6.53
CA ASP A 102 5.65 18.37 -7.60
C ASP A 102 4.44 19.31 -7.46
N SER A 103 4.23 19.90 -6.27
CA SER A 103 3.15 20.86 -6.01
C SER A 103 3.44 22.29 -6.50
N LYS A 104 4.65 22.60 -6.96
CA LYS A 104 5.04 23.97 -7.37
C LYS A 104 5.04 24.20 -8.89
N GLU A 105 5.04 23.17 -9.72
CA GLU A 105 5.10 23.34 -11.18
C GLU A 105 3.73 23.44 -11.87
N ALA A 106 2.62 23.08 -11.20
CA ALA A 106 1.28 23.09 -11.80
C ALA A 106 0.56 24.47 -11.80
N VAL A 107 1.25 25.56 -11.47
CA VAL A 107 0.64 26.92 -11.39
C VAL A 107 1.00 27.80 -12.60
N TYR A 108 1.82 27.31 -13.54
CA TYR A 108 2.23 28.07 -14.74
C TYR A 108 2.17 27.24 -16.04
N ALA A 109 1.00 26.67 -16.35
CA ALA A 109 0.70 26.16 -17.69
C ALA A 109 -0.73 26.51 -18.08
#